data_AF-A0A941ZZF3-F1
#
_entry.id   AF-A0A941ZZF3-F1
#
_cell.length_a   1.000
_cell.length_b   1.000
_cell.length_c   1.000
_cell.angle_alpha   90.00
_cell.angle_beta   90.00
_cell.angle_gamma   90.00
#
_symmetry.space_group_name_H-M   'P 1'
#
loop_
_entity.id
_entity.type
_entity.pdbx_description
1 polymer ?
#
loop_
_entity_poly.entity_id
_entity_poly.type
_entity_poly.pdbx_seq_one_letter_code
_entity_poly.pdbx_strand_id
1 'polypeptide(L)' 'MTRREGGCTLIVKHSSIHGHGCYAGEPIPAGAFIVEYKGTLIPAEEAYRLEQDTTRTGIYTFWVGDEWAIDGL' A
#
# COMPACT_ATOMS: atom_id res chain seq x y z
N MET A 1 4.04 -5.43 -16.83
CA MET A 1 4.51 -5.30 -15.44
C MET A 1 5.26 -6.56 -15.09
N THR A 2 6.58 -6.50 -14.93
CA THR A 2 7.40 -7.69 -14.67
C THR A 2 7.26 -8.04 -13.18
N ARG A 3 6.60 -9.16 -12.86
CA ARG A 3 6.59 -9.67 -11.48
C ARG A 3 8.03 -9.89 -11.05
N ARG A 4 8.51 -9.12 -10.06
CA ARG A 4 9.76 -9.46 -9.38
C ARG A 4 9.43 -10.58 -8.41
N GLU A 5 9.98 -11.76 -8.65
CA GLU A 5 9.95 -12.83 -7.65
C GLU A 5 10.91 -12.44 -6.51
N GLY A 6 10.44 -12.62 -5.27
CA GLY A 6 11.14 -12.20 -4.05
C GLY A 6 10.52 -10.96 -3.41
N GLY A 7 10.45 -10.98 -2.08
CA GLY A 7 10.02 -9.88 -1.22
C GLY A 7 10.48 -10.19 0.21
N CYS A 8 10.61 -9.17 1.04
CA CYS A 8 10.95 -9.33 2.44
C CYS A 8 9.75 -9.86 3.24
N THR A 9 10.02 -10.62 4.30
CA THR A 9 9.03 -10.96 5.30
C THR A 9 8.59 -9.68 6.00
N LEU A 10 7.28 -9.42 6.00
CA LEU A 10 6.68 -8.32 6.73
C LEU A 10 5.92 -8.87 7.92
N ILE A 11 6.10 -8.22 9.08
CA ILE A 11 5.35 -8.53 10.29
C ILE A 11 4.42 -7.36 10.58
N VAL A 12 3.11 -7.64 10.61
CA VAL A 12 2.08 -6.65 10.94
C VAL A 12 1.83 -6.67 12.45
N LYS A 13 1.91 -5.50 13.09
CA LYS A 13 1.66 -5.34 14.53
C LYS A 13 1.01 -3.98 14.81
N HIS A 14 0.49 -3.78 16.02
CA HIS A 14 0.03 -2.45 16.43
C HIS A 14 1.19 -1.46 16.42
N SER A 15 0.99 -0.31 15.79
CA SER A 15 1.96 0.77 15.72
C SER A 15 1.97 1.58 17.02
N SER A 16 3.12 2.11 17.43
CA SER A 16 3.19 3.08 18.53
C SER A 16 2.64 4.46 18.17
N ILE A 17 2.36 4.71 16.88
CA ILE A 17 1.86 5.99 16.37
C ILE A 17 0.35 5.92 16.18
N HIS A 18 -0.13 5.01 15.33
CA HIS A 18 -1.57 4.86 15.03
C HIS A 18 -1.86 3.52 14.33
N GLY A 19 -2.92 2.81 14.75
CA GLY A 19 -3.41 1.60 14.10
C GLY A 19 -2.36 0.48 13.98
N HIS A 20 -2.28 -0.15 12.81
CA HIS A 20 -1.28 -1.18 12.49
C HIS A 20 -0.11 -0.61 11.70
N GLY A 21 1.08 -1.16 11.93
CA GLY A 21 2.30 -0.90 11.16
C GLY A 21 2.88 -2.19 10.57
N CYS A 22 3.64 -2.04 9.49
CA CYS A 22 4.41 -3.12 8.85
C CYS A 22 5.88 -3.00 9.25
N TYR A 23 6.44 -4.07 9.79
CA TYR A 23 7.82 -4.15 10.28
C TYR A 23 8.62 -5.18 9.48
N ALA A 24 9.91 -4.92 9.28
CA ALA A 24 10.80 -5.90 8.66
C ALA A 24 10.96 -7.14 9.56
N GLY A 25 10.79 -8.33 8.99
CA GLY A 25 11.03 -9.60 9.67
C GLY A 25 12.50 -10.01 9.69
N GLU A 26 13.31 -9.43 8.81
CA GLU A 26 14.74 -9.66 8.70
C GLU A 26 15.49 -8.36 8.31
N PRO A 27 16.83 -8.31 8.43
CA PRO A 27 17.62 -7.19 7.92
C PRO A 27 17.41 -7.00 6.40
N ILE A 28 17.20 -5.76 5.98
CA ILE A 28 16.96 -5.39 4.57
C ILE A 28 18.23 -4.72 4.01
N PRO A 29 18.92 -5.35 3.04
CA PRO A 29 20.06 -4.72 2.37
C PRO A 29 19.66 -3.46 1.59
N ALA A 30 20.59 -2.52 1.44
CA ALA A 30 20.38 -1.34 0.61
C ALA A 30 20.09 -1.74 -0.85
N GLY A 31 19.06 -1.14 -1.44
CA GLY A 31 18.61 -1.43 -2.81
C GLY A 31 17.79 -2.71 -2.96
N ALA A 32 17.49 -3.42 -1.86
CA ALA A 32 16.60 -4.57 -1.90
C ALA A 32 15.17 -4.17 -2.28
N PHE A 33 14.52 -5.02 -3.07
CA PHE A 33 13.08 -4.94 -3.28
C PHE A 33 12.37 -5.51 -2.05
N ILE A 34 11.55 -4.68 -1.38
CA ILE A 34 10.89 -5.06 -0.14
C ILE A 34 9.56 -5.76 -0.44
N VAL A 35 8.61 -5.01 -1.00
CA VAL A 35 7.28 -5.50 -1.35
C VAL A 35 6.68 -4.59 -2.42
N GLU A 36 5.80 -5.14 -3.25
CA GLU A 36 4.96 -4.36 -4.14
C GLU A 36 3.72 -3.87 -3.37
N TYR A 37 3.36 -2.60 -3.52
CA TYR A 37 2.06 -2.10 -3.07
C TYR A 37 0.97 -2.68 -3.98
N LYS A 38 0.19 -3.62 -3.44
CA LYS A 38 -0.86 -4.32 -4.19
C LYS A 38 -2.23 -3.79 -3.78
N GLY A 39 -3.15 -3.84 -4.72
CA GLY A 39 -4.53 -3.41 -4.52
C GLY A 39 -5.29 -3.47 -5.85
N THR A 40 -6.50 -2.95 -5.84
CA THR A 40 -7.33 -2.84 -7.04
C THR A 40 -6.94 -1.58 -7.81
N LEU A 41 -6.63 -1.71 -9.11
CA LEU A 41 -6.42 -0.54 -9.98
C LEU A 41 -7.80 0.10 -10.27
N ILE A 42 -7.98 1.35 -9.88
CA ILE A 42 -9.22 2.12 -10.00
C ILE A 42 -8.98 3.43 -10.75
N PRO A 43 -9.99 3.96 -11.47
CA PRO A 43 -9.88 5.25 -12.15
C PRO A 43 -9.85 6.40 -11.13
N ALA A 44 -9.27 7.54 -11.52
CA ALA A 44 -9.12 8.74 -10.70
C ALA A 44 -10.43 9.21 -10.04
N GLU A 45 -11.55 9.19 -10.78
CA GLU A 45 -12.86 9.58 -10.25
C GLU A 45 -13.27 8.73 -9.05
N GLU A 46 -13.05 7.42 -9.12
CA GLU A 46 -13.37 6.51 -8.02
C GLU A 46 -12.42 6.72 -6.84
N ALA A 47 -11.14 6.99 -7.09
CA ALA A 47 -10.19 7.32 -6.03
C ALA A 47 -10.62 8.57 -5.25
N TYR A 48 -11.00 9.65 -5.94
CA TYR A 48 -11.52 10.86 -5.29
C TYR A 48 -12.79 10.58 -4.48
N ARG A 49 -13.71 9.77 -5.01
CA ARG A 49 -14.93 9.39 -4.30
C ARG A 49 -14.62 8.62 -3.00
N LEU A 50 -13.70 7.66 -3.07
CA LEU A 50 -13.31 6.83 -1.93
C LEU A 50 -12.52 7.61 -0.87
N GLU A 51 -11.65 8.54 -1.28
CA GLU A 51 -10.88 9.38 -0.35
C GLU A 51 -11.77 10.33 0.47
N GLN A 52 -12.97 10.66 -0.03
CA GLN A 52 -13.97 11.48 0.66
C GLN A 52 -14.95 10.66 1.51
N ASP A 53 -14.94 9.33 1.40
CA ASP A 53 -15.86 8.46 2.13
C ASP A 53 -15.45 8.34 3.60
N THR A 54 -16.12 9.10 4.47
CA THR A 54 -15.87 9.12 5.91
C THR A 54 -16.23 7.81 6.63
N THR A 55 -16.89 6.88 5.94
CA THR A 55 -17.20 5.55 6.51
C THR A 55 -16.04 4.57 6.37
N ARG A 56 -15.03 4.88 5.54
CA ARG A 56 -13.83 4.06 5.39
C ARG A 56 -12.94 4.16 6.62
N THR A 57 -12.29 3.05 6.93
CA THR A 57 -11.34 2.93 8.06
C THR A 57 -10.04 3.71 7.84
N GLY A 58 -9.77 4.13 6.61
CA GLY A 58 -8.60 4.92 6.24
C GLY A 58 -8.49 5.12 4.73
N ILE A 59 -7.52 5.94 4.34
CA ILE A 59 -7.15 6.19 2.95
C ILE A 59 -5.94 5.30 2.62
N TYR A 60 -6.16 4.35 1.71
CA TYR A 60 -5.14 3.41 1.21
C TYR A 60 -5.03 3.49 -0.32
N THR A 61 -5.26 4.68 -0.87
CA THR A 61 -5.07 4.95 -2.31
C THR A 61 -3.62 5.30 -2.59
N PHE A 62 -3.04 4.71 -3.62
CA PHE A 62 -1.73 5.06 -4.14
C PHE A 62 -1.85 5.46 -5.61
N TRP A 63 -1.66 6.75 -5.90
CA TRP A 63 -1.81 7.30 -7.25
C TRP A 63 -0.69 6.82 -8.20
N VAL A 64 -1.08 6.37 -9.39
CA VAL A 64 -0.18 5.88 -10.45
C VAL A 64 -0.43 6.71 -11.71
N GLY A 65 0.20 7.88 -11.76
CA GLY A 65 -0.10 8.91 -12.74
C GLY A 65 -1.41 9.63 -12.44
N ASP A 66 -1.97 10.30 -13.44
CA ASP A 66 -3.09 11.22 -13.25
C ASP A 66 -4.47 10.53 -13.39
N GLU A 67 -4.53 9.40 -14.09
CA GLU A 67 -5.79 8.76 -14.46
C GLU A 67 -6.15 7.56 -13.57
N TRP A 68 -5.19 7.03 -12.82
CA TRP A 68 -5.35 5.76 -12.09
C TRP A 68 -4.76 5.83 -10.69
N ALA A 69 -5.37 5.08 -9.78
CA ALA A 69 -4.84 4.80 -8.46
C ALA A 69 -4.97 3.31 -8.14
N ILE A 70 -4.15 2.83 -7.22
CA ILE A 70 -4.28 1.51 -6.61
C ILE A 70 -4.97 1.70 -5.26
N ASP A 71 -6.15 1.11 -5.05
CA ASP A 71 -6.80 1.02 -3.73
C ASP A 71 -6.31 -0.24 -3.01
N GLY A 72 -5.58 -0.07 -1.91
CA GLY A 72 -4.99 -1.13 -1.10
C GLY A 72 -5.86 -1.60 0.07
N LEU A 73 -7.12 -1.16 0.16
CA LEU A 73 -8.08 -1.62 1.18
C LEU A 73 -8.55 -3.07 0.93
#